data_AF-A0A973L674-F1
#
_entry.id   AF-A0A973L674-F1
#
_cell.length_a   1.000
_cell.length_b   1.000
_cell.length_c   1.000
_cell.angle_alpha   90.00
_cell.angle_beta   90.00
_cell.angle_gamma   90.00
#
_symmetry.space_group_name_H-M   'P 1'
#
loop_
_entity.id
_entity.type
_entity.pdbx_description
1 polymer ?
#
loop_
_entity_poly.entity_id
_entity_poly.type
_entity_poly.pdbx_seq_one_letter_code
_entity_poly.pdbx_strand_id
1 'polypeptide(L)'
;MDISVTLRDAADGGVIARTVMPSQDLPPAFDGTQLLEAAGEVWRVVRAEPAFREEYELIGELELTLRRAEDVKTQMFPARGIHFSMSSISERLPAIAAPLDGRSVLLVKDDLWRDVELVGPFAAAAVAANLAAIHRVQTEFRAGPGFSEIHVRTEPAEPLEGVTLTVEDLAAGLGTTTHFVRPVAIEGQGLVQGGYALSVADGVHVYGLVDPASRVTVAGVHRTGVAGPQIATAFAELARARGLTLVDWRGGLRTDDAAVLTEWFGDPPEPLWR
;
A
#
# COMPACT_ATOMS: atom_id res chain seq x y z
N MET A 1 26.30 -10.35 4.84
CA MET A 1 25.59 -11.65 4.80
C MET A 1 25.16 -11.89 3.37
N ASP A 2 25.16 -13.13 2.90
CA ASP A 2 24.73 -13.43 1.53
C ASP A 2 23.25 -13.81 1.53
N ILE A 3 22.48 -13.24 0.60
CA ILE A 3 21.04 -13.44 0.45
C ILE A 3 20.78 -14.21 -0.84
N SER A 4 20.01 -15.29 -0.75
CA SER A 4 19.52 -16.03 -1.91
C SER A 4 18.38 -15.25 -2.55
N VAL A 5 18.59 -14.72 -3.76
CA VAL A 5 17.62 -13.89 -4.48
C VAL A 5 16.99 -14.69 -5.63
N THR A 6 15.67 -14.89 -5.58
CA THR A 6 14.88 -15.49 -6.67
C THR A 6 14.13 -14.41 -7.42
N LEU A 7 14.30 -14.34 -8.75
CA LEU A 7 13.57 -13.43 -9.63
C LEU A 7 12.43 -14.21 -10.31
N ARG A 8 11.20 -13.73 -10.21
CA ARG A 8 10.02 -14.33 -10.83
C ARG A 8 9.33 -13.38 -11.79
N ASP A 9 8.76 -13.92 -12.85
CA ASP A 9 7.90 -13.17 -13.76
C ASP A 9 6.49 -13.02 -13.14
N ALA A 10 5.99 -11.79 -13.09
CA ALA A 10 4.64 -11.46 -12.64
C ALA A 10 3.55 -12.06 -13.53
N ALA A 11 3.84 -12.33 -14.80
CA ALA A 11 2.86 -12.79 -15.78
C ALA A 11 2.44 -14.25 -15.55
N ASP A 12 3.39 -15.12 -15.20
CA ASP A 12 3.17 -16.57 -15.09
C ASP A 12 3.75 -17.21 -13.82
N GLY A 13 4.44 -16.43 -12.97
CA GLY A 13 5.11 -16.92 -11.76
C GLY A 13 6.39 -17.72 -12.03
N GLY A 14 6.83 -17.77 -13.29
CA GLY A 14 8.01 -18.47 -13.76
C GLY A 14 9.29 -17.89 -13.17
N VAL A 15 10.25 -18.76 -12.83
CA VAL A 15 11.55 -18.32 -12.32
C VAL A 15 12.38 -17.79 -13.49
N ILE A 16 12.68 -16.48 -13.47
CA ILE A 16 13.54 -15.81 -14.45
C ILE A 16 15.01 -16.16 -14.16
N ALA A 17 15.41 -16.00 -12.90
CA ALA A 17 16.77 -16.28 -12.46
C ALA A 17 16.84 -16.54 -10.95
N ARG A 18 17.92 -17.18 -10.51
CA ARG A 18 18.32 -17.27 -9.10
C ARG A 18 19.76 -16.80 -8.97
N THR A 19 20.02 -15.96 -7.99
CA THR A 19 21.36 -15.41 -7.74
C THR A 19 21.60 -15.32 -6.23
N VAL A 20 22.85 -15.12 -5.84
CA VAL A 20 23.24 -14.85 -4.45
C VAL A 20 23.92 -13.49 -4.43
N MET A 21 23.46 -12.61 -3.54
CA MET A 21 23.97 -11.25 -3.44
C MET A 21 24.31 -10.90 -1.99
N PRO A 22 25.41 -10.18 -1.74
CA PRO A 22 25.66 -9.58 -0.43
C PRO A 22 24.50 -8.65 -0.05
N SER A 23 24.02 -8.74 1.19
CA SER A 23 22.86 -7.95 1.65
C SER A 23 23.08 -6.45 1.42
N GLN A 24 24.29 -5.95 1.66
CA GLN A 24 24.71 -4.55 1.43
C GLN A 24 24.52 -4.04 -0.01
N ASP A 25 24.44 -4.94 -1.00
CA ASP A 25 24.25 -4.60 -2.42
C ASP A 25 22.75 -4.52 -2.79
N LEU A 26 21.86 -4.99 -1.90
CA LEU A 26 20.41 -4.85 -2.03
C LEU A 26 19.97 -3.52 -1.37
N PRO A 27 18.88 -2.87 -1.82
CA PRO A 27 18.34 -1.67 -1.18
C PRO A 27 17.67 -2.00 0.17
N PRO A 28 17.51 -1.04 1.11
CA PRO A 28 16.83 -1.31 2.39
C PRO A 28 15.35 -1.74 2.24
N ALA A 29 14.70 -1.32 1.15
CA ALA A 29 13.36 -1.75 0.75
C ALA A 29 13.21 -1.62 -0.78
N PHE A 30 12.29 -2.38 -1.36
CA PHE A 30 11.87 -2.19 -2.76
C PHE A 30 10.53 -1.44 -2.79
N ASP A 31 10.45 -0.37 -3.57
CA ASP A 31 9.28 0.53 -3.65
C ASP A 31 8.52 0.41 -4.99
N GLY A 32 8.92 -0.55 -5.82
CA GLY A 32 8.30 -0.80 -7.11
C GLY A 32 8.71 0.17 -8.22
N THR A 33 9.76 0.98 -8.00
CA THR A 33 10.35 1.86 -9.03
C THR A 33 11.68 1.35 -9.56
N GLN A 34 12.31 0.41 -8.86
CA GLN A 34 13.60 -0.15 -9.23
C GLN A 34 13.50 -0.93 -10.56
N LEU A 35 14.48 -0.69 -11.42
CA LEU A 35 14.72 -1.48 -12.61
C LEU A 35 15.89 -2.43 -12.36
N LEU A 36 15.77 -3.67 -12.83
CA LEU A 36 16.79 -4.70 -12.76
C LEU A 36 17.08 -5.22 -14.16
N GLU A 37 18.35 -5.40 -14.47
CA GLU A 37 18.75 -6.14 -15.67
C GLU A 37 18.92 -7.62 -15.31
N ALA A 38 18.14 -8.49 -15.95
CA ALA A 38 18.20 -9.93 -15.74
C ALA A 38 17.93 -10.64 -17.07
N ALA A 39 18.73 -11.68 -17.36
CA ALA A 39 18.65 -12.45 -18.61
C ALA A 39 18.72 -11.61 -19.90
N GLY A 40 19.44 -10.48 -19.87
CA GLY A 40 19.57 -9.57 -21.02
C GLY A 40 18.35 -8.67 -21.27
N GLU A 41 17.38 -8.67 -20.37
CA GLU A 41 16.18 -7.84 -20.42
C GLU A 41 16.13 -6.89 -19.21
N VAL A 42 15.45 -5.76 -19.37
CA VAL A 42 15.18 -4.82 -18.27
C VAL A 42 13.81 -5.14 -17.67
N TRP A 43 13.80 -5.31 -16.35
CA TRP A 43 12.63 -5.67 -15.57
C TRP A 43 12.34 -4.59 -14.54
N ARG A 44 11.07 -4.35 -14.26
CA ARG A 44 10.63 -3.53 -13.13
C ARG A 44 10.29 -4.42 -11.96
N VAL A 45 10.85 -4.13 -10.78
CA VAL A 45 10.42 -4.79 -9.54
C VAL A 45 8.99 -4.35 -9.25
N VAL A 46 8.08 -5.29 -9.07
CA VAL A 46 6.69 -5.01 -8.70
C VAL A 46 6.35 -5.49 -7.30
N ARG A 47 7.06 -6.50 -6.80
CA ARG A 47 6.92 -7.02 -5.44
C ARG A 47 8.25 -7.56 -4.94
N ALA A 48 8.50 -7.42 -3.64
CA ALA A 48 9.63 -8.02 -2.94
C ALA A 48 9.12 -8.74 -1.69
N GLU A 49 9.60 -9.96 -1.49
CA GLU A 49 9.18 -10.86 -0.41
C GLU A 49 10.42 -11.55 0.19
N PRO A 50 10.82 -11.21 1.42
CA PRO A 50 10.36 -10.10 2.25
C PRO A 50 10.63 -8.72 1.65
N ALA A 51 9.83 -7.73 2.02
CA ALA A 51 9.91 -6.39 1.45
C ALA A 51 11.11 -5.58 1.97
N PHE A 52 11.62 -5.94 3.16
CA PHE A 52 12.60 -5.15 3.90
C PHE A 52 13.87 -5.94 4.22
N ARG A 53 15.00 -5.22 4.27
CA ARG A 53 16.32 -5.79 4.55
C ARG A 53 16.39 -6.60 5.80
N GLU A 54 15.87 -6.08 6.90
CA GLU A 54 15.95 -6.76 8.19
C GLU A 54 15.25 -8.13 8.16
N GLU A 55 14.22 -8.26 7.33
CA GLU A 55 13.45 -9.49 7.20
C GLU A 55 14.20 -10.52 6.34
N TYR A 56 14.68 -10.14 5.16
CA TYR A 56 15.45 -11.07 4.32
C TYR A 56 16.86 -11.36 4.86
N GLU A 57 17.46 -10.46 5.66
CA GLU A 57 18.67 -10.77 6.43
C GLU A 57 18.40 -11.76 7.56
N LEU A 58 17.19 -11.78 8.12
CA LEU A 58 16.83 -12.77 9.13
C LEU A 58 16.63 -14.17 8.51
N ILE A 59 15.96 -14.25 7.35
CA ILE A 59 15.62 -15.54 6.72
C ILE A 59 16.67 -16.03 5.71
N GLY A 60 17.53 -15.15 5.19
CA GLY A 60 18.54 -15.47 4.17
C GLY A 60 18.04 -15.59 2.73
N GLU A 61 16.77 -15.25 2.50
CA GLU A 61 16.08 -15.42 1.22
C GLU A 61 15.30 -14.15 0.84
N LEU A 62 15.28 -13.82 -0.44
CA LEU A 62 14.52 -12.72 -1.03
C LEU A 62 13.94 -13.17 -2.37
N GLU A 63 12.64 -13.01 -2.56
CA GLU A 63 11.96 -13.23 -3.83
C GLU A 63 11.49 -11.88 -4.39
N LEU A 64 11.89 -11.59 -5.64
CA LEU A 64 11.46 -10.42 -6.37
C LEU A 64 10.53 -10.84 -7.50
N THR A 65 9.29 -10.36 -7.48
CA THR A 65 8.40 -10.48 -8.62
C THR A 65 8.62 -9.29 -9.54
N LEU A 66 8.82 -9.58 -10.82
CA LEU A 66 9.28 -8.66 -11.84
C LEU A 66 8.31 -8.59 -13.02
N ARG A 67 8.20 -7.43 -13.67
CA ARG A 67 7.48 -7.28 -14.93
C ARG A 67 8.41 -6.69 -16.00
N ARG A 68 8.36 -7.19 -17.23
CA ARG A 68 9.20 -6.68 -18.34
C ARG A 68 8.99 -5.19 -18.55
N ALA A 69 10.07 -4.43 -18.71
CA ALA A 69 10.00 -2.99 -18.94
C ALA A 69 9.48 -2.63 -20.35
N GLU A 70 9.54 -3.56 -21.31
CA GLU A 70 8.95 -3.35 -22.65
C GLU A 70 7.42 -3.38 -22.63
N ASP A 71 6.80 -4.12 -21.71
CA ASP A 71 5.35 -4.01 -21.44
C ASP A 71 4.98 -2.66 -20.78
N VAL A 72 5.97 -1.98 -20.19
CA VAL A 72 5.83 -0.61 -19.65
C VAL A 72 5.98 0.44 -20.76
N LYS A 73 6.59 0.08 -21.91
CA LYS A 73 6.61 0.95 -23.09
C LYS A 73 5.26 0.85 -23.82
N THR A 74 4.39 1.81 -23.54
CA THR A 74 3.52 2.43 -24.55
C THR A 74 2.17 1.74 -24.85
N GLN A 75 1.24 1.77 -23.89
CA GLN A 75 -0.04 2.44 -24.21
C GLN A 75 0.10 3.93 -23.89
N MET A 76 0.98 4.65 -24.60
CA MET A 76 0.83 6.10 -24.68
C MET A 76 -0.42 6.33 -25.50
N PHE A 77 -1.53 6.53 -24.81
CA PHE A 77 -2.64 7.24 -25.39
C PHE A 77 -2.10 8.60 -25.86
N PRO A 78 -2.45 9.07 -27.07
CA PRO A 78 -2.00 10.38 -27.52
C PRO A 78 -2.37 11.39 -26.43
N ALA A 79 -1.39 12.23 -26.04
CA ALA A 79 -1.48 13.26 -25.00
C ALA A 79 -2.42 14.42 -25.36
N ARG A 80 -3.60 14.10 -25.89
CA ARG A 80 -4.70 15.01 -26.20
C ARG A 80 -5.78 14.82 -25.14
N GLY A 81 -5.40 15.15 -23.90
CA GLY A 81 -6.25 15.09 -22.72
C GLY A 81 -5.37 14.88 -21.50
N ILE A 82 -5.40 15.81 -20.55
CA ILE A 82 -4.86 15.54 -19.21
C ILE A 82 -5.81 14.51 -18.60
N HIS A 83 -5.32 13.29 -18.38
CA HIS A 83 -6.09 12.20 -17.79
C HIS A 83 -5.50 11.85 -16.43
N PHE A 84 -6.32 11.80 -15.39
CA PHE A 84 -5.96 11.28 -14.09
C PHE A 84 -5.95 9.75 -14.14
N SER A 85 -4.94 9.12 -13.52
CA SER A 85 -4.86 7.66 -13.40
C SER A 85 -5.74 7.10 -12.28
N MET A 86 -6.29 7.97 -11.44
CA MET A 86 -7.09 7.63 -10.27
C MET A 86 -8.41 8.42 -10.27
N SER A 87 -9.46 7.81 -9.72
CA SER A 87 -10.78 8.44 -9.55
C SER A 87 -10.82 9.42 -8.37
N SER A 88 -9.93 9.28 -7.40
CA SER A 88 -9.80 10.20 -6.28
C SER A 88 -8.39 10.25 -5.69
N ILE A 89 -8.14 11.30 -4.92
CA ILE A 89 -6.90 11.50 -4.15
C ILE A 89 -7.22 12.20 -2.83
N SER A 90 -6.44 11.92 -1.78
CA SER A 90 -6.51 12.68 -0.53
C SER A 90 -5.82 14.04 -0.71
N GLU A 91 -6.47 15.14 -0.34
CA GLU A 91 -5.81 16.46 -0.26
C GLU A 91 -4.80 16.51 0.89
N ARG A 92 -5.06 15.75 1.95
CA ARG A 92 -4.30 15.80 3.19
C ARG A 92 -3.13 14.82 3.15
N LEU A 93 -1.95 15.36 2.87
CA LEU A 93 -0.67 14.70 3.15
C LEU A 93 -0.27 14.88 4.62
N PRO A 94 0.47 13.92 5.20
CA PRO A 94 0.90 14.03 6.57
C PRO A 94 2.07 15.02 6.70
N ALA A 95 2.32 15.52 7.92
CA ALA A 95 3.48 16.36 8.18
C ALA A 95 4.78 15.56 8.05
N ILE A 96 5.78 16.13 7.39
CA ILE A 96 7.11 15.54 7.23
C ILE A 96 8.00 16.01 8.38
N ALA A 97 8.58 15.06 9.13
CA ALA A 97 9.45 15.34 10.27
C ALA A 97 10.92 15.55 9.86
N ALA A 98 11.40 14.77 8.90
CA ALA A 98 12.80 14.76 8.49
C ALA A 98 12.97 14.13 7.10
N PRO A 99 14.09 14.39 6.40
CA PRO A 99 14.48 13.62 5.21
C PRO A 99 14.66 12.12 5.51
N LEU A 100 14.71 11.31 4.46
CA LEU A 100 15.13 9.91 4.57
C LEU A 100 16.58 9.83 5.06
N ASP A 101 16.85 8.97 6.03
CA ASP A 101 18.14 8.87 6.71
C ASP A 101 18.72 7.44 6.70
N GLY A 102 18.34 6.64 5.71
CA GLY A 102 18.84 5.28 5.50
C GLY A 102 18.22 4.22 6.41
N ARG A 103 17.33 4.61 7.34
CA ARG A 103 16.50 3.64 8.07
C ARG A 103 15.59 2.85 7.12
N SER A 104 15.29 1.62 7.50
CA SER A 104 14.22 0.84 6.87
C SER A 104 12.87 1.46 7.23
N VAL A 105 12.11 1.80 6.19
CA VAL A 105 10.84 2.51 6.27
C VAL A 105 9.88 1.93 5.27
N LEU A 106 8.58 1.94 5.58
CA LEU A 106 7.58 1.75 4.54
C LEU A 106 7.54 3.03 3.69
N LEU A 107 7.86 2.91 2.40
CA LEU A 107 7.77 4.02 1.46
C LEU A 107 6.38 4.02 0.79
N VAL A 108 5.63 5.10 0.97
CA VAL A 108 4.28 5.29 0.39
C VAL A 108 4.35 6.45 -0.60
N LYS A 109 3.70 6.30 -1.75
CA LYS A 109 3.55 7.41 -2.71
C LYS A 109 2.55 8.42 -2.19
N ASP A 110 2.79 9.70 -2.46
CA ASP A 110 1.90 10.79 -2.03
C ASP A 110 0.47 10.60 -2.55
N ASP A 111 0.34 10.19 -3.81
CA ASP A 111 -0.92 9.88 -4.49
C ASP A 111 -1.65 8.64 -3.93
N LEU A 112 -0.97 7.79 -3.17
CA LEU A 112 -1.53 6.60 -2.50
C LEU A 112 -1.74 6.80 -0.99
N TRP A 113 -1.41 7.98 -0.44
CA TRP A 113 -1.60 8.24 0.98
C TRP A 113 -3.08 8.21 1.35
N ARG A 114 -3.44 7.37 2.33
CA ARG A 114 -4.82 7.14 2.77
C ARG A 114 -5.76 6.77 1.63
N ASP A 115 -5.27 6.02 0.65
CA ASP A 115 -6.09 5.56 -0.45
C ASP A 115 -6.88 4.29 -0.13
N VAL A 116 -6.34 3.48 0.79
CA VAL A 116 -7.10 2.47 1.51
C VAL A 116 -6.88 2.72 3.00
N GLU A 117 -7.94 2.79 3.79
CA GLU A 117 -7.84 3.04 5.23
C GLU A 117 -8.98 2.40 6.04
N LEU A 118 -8.71 2.15 7.32
CA LEU A 118 -9.73 1.85 8.31
C LEU A 118 -10.35 3.15 8.81
N VAL A 119 -11.68 3.21 8.82
CA VAL A 119 -12.44 4.36 9.29
C VAL A 119 -13.39 3.97 10.41
N GLY A 120 -13.54 4.85 11.39
CA GLY A 120 -14.46 4.74 12.50
C GLY A 120 -15.90 5.12 12.14
N PRO A 121 -16.86 4.86 13.04
CA PRO A 121 -18.28 5.02 12.76
C PRO A 121 -18.68 6.49 12.55
N PHE A 122 -18.00 7.43 13.21
CA PHE A 122 -18.28 8.86 13.07
C PHE A 122 -17.95 9.41 11.67
N ALA A 123 -17.06 8.74 10.92
CA ALA A 123 -16.74 9.11 9.54
C ALA A 123 -17.78 8.63 8.51
N ALA A 124 -18.79 7.84 8.90
CA ALA A 124 -19.68 7.15 7.96
C ALA A 124 -20.37 8.06 6.94
N ALA A 125 -20.82 9.25 7.35
CA ALA A 125 -21.47 10.20 6.46
C ALA A 125 -20.48 10.80 5.43
N ALA A 126 -19.28 11.17 5.89
CA ALA A 126 -18.22 11.66 5.02
C ALA A 126 -17.77 10.59 4.03
N VAL A 127 -17.65 9.34 4.47
CA VAL A 127 -17.30 8.19 3.62
C VAL A 127 -18.37 8.01 2.54
N ALA A 128 -19.65 7.99 2.89
CA ALA A 128 -20.73 7.84 1.91
C ALA A 128 -20.73 8.97 0.87
N ALA A 129 -20.53 10.22 1.28
CA ALA A 129 -20.47 11.36 0.37
C ALA A 129 -19.28 11.26 -0.61
N ASN A 130 -18.10 10.91 -0.11
CA ASN A 130 -16.91 10.72 -0.95
C ASN A 130 -17.09 9.55 -1.93
N LEU A 131 -17.61 8.41 -1.47
CA LEU A 131 -17.83 7.25 -2.34
C LEU A 131 -18.85 7.54 -3.44
N ALA A 132 -19.89 8.33 -3.16
CA ALA A 132 -20.82 8.79 -4.19
C ALA A 132 -20.14 9.69 -5.25
N ALA A 133 -19.26 10.60 -4.81
CA ALA A 133 -18.49 11.45 -5.72
C ALA A 133 -17.48 10.65 -6.55
N ILE A 134 -16.78 9.69 -5.93
CA ILE A 134 -15.89 8.75 -6.60
C ILE A 134 -16.63 7.95 -7.67
N HIS A 135 -17.78 7.37 -7.32
CA HIS A 135 -18.61 6.62 -8.25
C HIS A 135 -19.04 7.50 -9.44
N ARG A 136 -19.36 8.78 -9.21
CA ARG A 136 -19.64 9.74 -10.28
C ARG A 136 -18.43 9.93 -11.20
N VAL A 137 -17.23 10.12 -10.66
CA VAL A 137 -15.98 10.17 -11.45
C VAL A 137 -15.79 8.90 -12.29
N GLN A 138 -15.99 7.74 -11.68
CA GLN A 138 -15.80 6.46 -12.34
C GLN A 138 -16.78 6.21 -13.50
N THR A 139 -18.00 6.74 -13.39
CA THR A 139 -19.09 6.48 -14.34
C THR A 139 -19.27 7.57 -15.39
N GLU A 140 -19.14 8.85 -15.02
CA GLU A 140 -19.39 9.99 -15.91
C GLU A 140 -18.11 10.51 -16.58
N PHE A 141 -16.95 10.33 -15.93
CA PHE A 141 -15.71 10.99 -16.34
C PHE A 141 -14.61 9.99 -16.76
N ARG A 142 -14.99 8.74 -17.05
CA ARG A 142 -14.07 7.74 -17.60
C ARG A 142 -13.58 8.19 -18.98
N ALA A 143 -12.27 8.25 -19.16
CA ALA A 143 -11.65 8.63 -20.43
C ALA A 143 -10.47 7.69 -20.74
N GLY A 144 -10.71 6.70 -21.60
CA GLY A 144 -9.72 5.66 -21.90
C GLY A 144 -9.33 4.88 -20.63
N PRO A 145 -8.03 4.69 -20.33
CA PRO A 145 -7.59 3.99 -19.12
C PRO A 145 -7.72 4.85 -17.85
N GLY A 146 -7.94 6.16 -17.97
CA GLY A 146 -7.99 7.09 -16.84
C GLY A 146 -9.33 7.81 -16.73
N PHE A 147 -9.28 9.00 -16.14
CA PHE A 147 -10.42 9.88 -15.87
C PHE A 147 -10.11 11.30 -16.33
N SER A 148 -11.10 12.03 -16.85
CA SER A 148 -10.97 13.46 -17.18
C SER A 148 -11.12 14.37 -15.97
N GLU A 149 -11.68 13.86 -14.88
CA GLU A 149 -11.81 14.53 -13.58
C GLU A 149 -11.29 13.62 -12.46
N ILE A 150 -10.97 14.22 -11.32
CA ILE A 150 -10.58 13.52 -10.10
C ILE A 150 -11.34 14.10 -8.92
N HIS A 151 -11.82 13.24 -8.02
CA HIS A 151 -12.44 13.68 -6.78
C HIS A 151 -11.36 13.90 -5.70
N VAL A 152 -11.20 15.14 -5.24
CA VAL A 152 -10.26 15.47 -4.16
C VAL A 152 -10.96 15.31 -2.81
N ARG A 153 -10.46 14.39 -1.99
CA ARG A 153 -11.02 14.07 -0.68
C ARG A 153 -10.41 14.98 0.40
N THR A 154 -11.26 15.73 1.09
CA THR A 154 -10.85 16.54 2.26
C THR A 154 -11.28 15.91 3.58
N GLU A 155 -12.33 15.08 3.55
CA GLU A 155 -12.92 14.41 4.70
C GLU A 155 -12.89 12.87 4.51
N PRO A 156 -12.88 12.07 5.60
CA PRO A 156 -12.80 12.50 7.00
C PRO A 156 -11.42 13.08 7.34
N ALA A 157 -11.41 14.20 8.05
CA ALA A 157 -10.20 14.81 8.61
C ALA A 157 -9.56 13.90 9.66
N GLU A 158 -10.40 13.31 10.51
CA GLU A 158 -10.04 12.40 11.60
C GLU A 158 -10.73 11.04 11.38
N PRO A 159 -10.13 10.13 10.59
CA PRO A 159 -10.77 8.88 10.18
C PRO A 159 -11.20 7.99 11.35
N LEU A 160 -10.48 8.07 12.47
CA LEU A 160 -10.69 7.26 13.66
C LEU A 160 -11.30 8.05 14.82
N GLU A 161 -11.96 9.18 14.55
CA GLU A 161 -12.67 9.93 15.57
C GLU A 161 -13.60 9.00 16.39
N GLY A 162 -13.54 9.12 17.72
CA GLY A 162 -14.33 8.31 18.65
C GLY A 162 -13.84 6.86 18.83
N VAL A 163 -12.77 6.44 18.16
CA VAL A 163 -12.14 5.12 18.34
C VAL A 163 -10.84 5.28 19.11
N THR A 164 -10.65 4.48 20.17
CA THR A 164 -9.37 4.37 20.87
C THR A 164 -8.66 3.10 20.41
N LEU A 165 -7.48 3.27 19.82
CA LEU A 165 -6.69 2.20 19.24
C LEU A 165 -5.21 2.55 19.37
N THR A 166 -4.37 1.59 19.76
CA THR A 166 -2.90 1.72 19.71
C THR A 166 -2.31 0.86 18.59
N VAL A 167 -1.01 1.02 18.33
CA VAL A 167 -0.30 0.16 17.36
C VAL A 167 -0.24 -1.29 17.87
N GLU A 168 -0.17 -1.50 19.18
CA GLU A 168 -0.25 -2.82 19.81
C GLU A 168 -1.62 -3.47 19.62
N ASP A 169 -2.70 -2.70 19.75
CA ASP A 169 -4.06 -3.19 19.48
C ASP A 169 -4.21 -3.63 18.02
N LEU A 170 -3.67 -2.84 17.08
CA LEU A 170 -3.64 -3.19 15.65
C LEU A 170 -2.85 -4.47 15.42
N ALA A 171 -1.63 -4.56 15.95
CA ALA A 171 -0.78 -5.72 15.79
C ALA A 171 -1.47 -6.99 16.33
N ALA A 172 -2.02 -6.92 17.53
CA ALA A 172 -2.73 -8.03 18.16
C ALA A 172 -3.97 -8.46 17.35
N GLY A 173 -4.79 -7.50 16.91
CA GLY A 173 -6.00 -7.79 16.12
C GLY A 173 -5.70 -8.35 14.74
N LEU A 174 -4.54 -8.03 14.17
CA LEU A 174 -4.09 -8.51 12.86
C LEU A 174 -3.23 -9.77 12.94
N GLY A 175 -3.01 -10.32 14.14
CA GLY A 175 -2.20 -11.51 14.34
C GLY A 175 -0.71 -11.31 14.04
N THR A 176 -0.20 -10.08 14.12
CA THR A 176 1.21 -9.73 13.93
C THR A 176 1.84 -9.21 15.23
N THR A 177 3.14 -8.90 15.20
CA THR A 177 3.88 -8.40 16.35
C THR A 177 4.40 -6.98 16.12
N THR A 178 4.59 -6.22 17.20
CA THR A 178 5.14 -4.87 17.13
C THR A 178 6.65 -4.85 16.88
N HIS A 179 7.33 -6.00 16.83
CA HIS A 179 8.75 -6.09 16.47
C HIS A 179 9.04 -5.55 15.06
N PHE A 180 8.03 -5.52 14.18
CA PHE A 180 8.13 -5.02 12.82
C PHE A 180 7.54 -3.62 12.62
N VAL A 181 7.32 -2.87 13.72
CA VAL A 181 6.95 -1.46 13.65
C VAL A 181 8.13 -0.66 13.14
N ARG A 182 7.93 0.02 12.01
CA ARG A 182 8.92 0.91 11.40
C ARG A 182 8.30 2.27 11.07
N PRO A 183 9.11 3.32 10.84
CA PRO A 183 8.59 4.59 10.35
C PRO A 183 7.97 4.42 8.95
N VAL A 184 7.00 5.28 8.63
CA VAL A 184 6.49 5.46 7.26
C VAL A 184 7.08 6.73 6.67
N ALA A 185 7.34 6.72 5.37
CA ALA A 185 7.86 7.83 4.61
C ALA A 185 7.01 8.09 3.35
N ILE A 186 6.96 9.35 2.94
CA ILE A 186 6.39 9.74 1.64
C ILE A 186 7.52 9.80 0.62
N GLU A 187 7.35 9.10 -0.51
CA GLU A 187 8.30 9.09 -1.63
C GLU A 187 8.64 10.52 -2.07
N GLY A 188 9.93 10.81 -2.17
CA GLY A 188 10.42 12.14 -2.57
C GLY A 188 10.27 13.25 -1.52
N GLN A 189 9.63 13.02 -0.37
CA GLN A 189 9.40 14.05 0.65
C GLN A 189 10.11 13.76 1.98
N GLY A 190 10.03 12.54 2.49
CA GLY A 190 10.75 12.14 3.72
C GLY A 190 9.88 11.41 4.74
N LEU A 191 10.41 11.32 5.96
CA LEU A 191 9.83 10.61 7.09
C LEU A 191 8.60 11.35 7.63
N VAL A 192 7.54 10.61 7.87
CA VAL A 192 6.28 11.14 8.40
C VAL A 192 6.36 11.35 9.91
N GLN A 193 5.94 12.53 10.38
CA GLN A 193 5.84 12.84 11.80
C GLN A 193 4.77 11.96 12.47
N GLY A 194 5.15 11.26 13.55
CA GLY A 194 4.24 10.31 14.21
C GLY A 194 3.90 9.11 13.32
N GLY A 195 4.66 8.89 12.25
CA GLY A 195 4.42 7.83 11.29
C GLY A 195 4.77 6.44 11.84
N TYR A 196 3.90 5.47 11.59
CA TYR A 196 4.17 4.05 11.87
C TYR A 196 3.78 3.18 10.67
N ALA A 197 4.37 1.98 10.60
CA ALA A 197 4.02 0.92 9.68
C ALA A 197 4.25 -0.46 10.32
N LEU A 198 3.28 -1.35 10.16
CA LEU A 198 3.28 -2.75 10.60
C LEU A 198 3.27 -3.67 9.38
N SER A 199 4.11 -4.69 9.38
CA SER A 199 4.00 -5.80 8.42
C SER A 199 2.97 -6.81 8.94
N VAL A 200 1.93 -7.08 8.15
CA VAL A 200 0.83 -8.00 8.53
C VAL A 200 0.97 -9.33 7.80
N ALA A 201 1.36 -9.26 6.54
CA ALA A 201 1.73 -10.39 5.70
C ALA A 201 2.66 -9.89 4.58
N ASP A 202 3.23 -10.80 3.82
CA ASP A 202 4.11 -10.47 2.70
C ASP A 202 3.41 -9.57 1.67
N GLY A 203 3.85 -8.31 1.57
CA GLY A 203 3.26 -7.31 0.70
C GLY A 203 1.94 -6.71 1.20
N VAL A 204 1.60 -6.87 2.49
CA VAL A 204 0.48 -6.19 3.16
C VAL A 204 0.97 -5.50 4.42
N HIS A 205 0.84 -4.17 4.43
CA HIS A 205 1.24 -3.32 5.54
C HIS A 205 0.08 -2.47 6.04
N VAL A 206 0.00 -2.27 7.36
CA VAL A 206 -0.87 -1.25 7.95
C VAL A 206 0.01 -0.11 8.43
N TYR A 207 -0.31 1.11 8.03
CA TYR A 207 0.50 2.28 8.31
C TYR A 207 -0.37 3.46 8.74
N GLY A 208 0.24 4.52 9.22
CA GLY A 208 -0.47 5.77 9.44
C GLY A 208 0.18 6.63 10.48
N LEU A 209 -0.64 7.25 11.32
CA LEU A 209 -0.23 8.27 12.28
C LEU A 209 -0.63 7.90 13.69
N VAL A 210 0.21 8.26 14.65
CA VAL A 210 -0.12 8.30 16.08
C VAL A 210 -0.11 9.72 16.62
N ASP A 211 -0.96 10.00 17.61
CA ASP A 211 -0.94 11.23 18.40
C ASP A 211 0.22 11.22 19.44
N PRO A 212 0.49 12.34 20.13
CA PRO A 212 1.53 12.39 21.18
C PRO A 212 1.28 11.47 22.39
N ALA A 213 0.08 10.90 22.51
CA ALA A 213 -0.27 9.91 23.54
C ALA A 213 -0.26 8.47 22.98
N SER A 214 0.35 8.25 21.81
CA SER A 214 0.50 6.97 21.12
C SER A 214 -0.83 6.32 20.69
N ARG A 215 -1.89 7.11 20.51
CA ARG A 215 -3.15 6.64 19.90
C ARG A 215 -3.08 6.77 18.40
N VAL A 216 -3.55 5.75 17.70
CA VAL A 216 -3.65 5.73 16.24
C VAL A 216 -4.74 6.71 15.81
N THR A 217 -4.37 7.66 14.94
CA THR A 217 -5.31 8.65 14.36
C THR A 217 -5.59 8.37 12.88
N VAL A 218 -4.69 7.67 12.20
CA VAL A 218 -4.85 7.20 10.82
C VAL A 218 -4.34 5.76 10.75
N ALA A 219 -5.11 4.89 10.09
CA ALA A 219 -4.72 3.50 9.82
C ALA A 219 -4.97 3.17 8.33
N GLY A 220 -4.02 3.53 7.47
CA GLY A 220 -3.97 3.16 6.08
C GLY A 220 -3.54 1.71 5.86
N VAL A 221 -3.95 1.12 4.73
CA VAL A 221 -3.53 -0.21 4.28
C VAL A 221 -2.75 -0.05 2.99
N HIS A 222 -1.51 -0.51 2.97
CA HIS A 222 -0.68 -0.54 1.77
C HIS A 222 -0.50 -1.99 1.31
N ARG A 223 -0.64 -2.20 -0.01
CA ARG A 223 -0.57 -3.53 -0.61
C ARG A 223 0.27 -3.52 -1.86
N THR A 224 1.19 -4.47 -1.96
CA THR A 224 1.99 -4.74 -3.17
C THR A 224 1.69 -6.11 -3.78
N GLY A 225 0.79 -6.88 -3.17
CA GLY A 225 0.38 -8.18 -3.66
C GLY A 225 -0.94 -8.68 -3.10
N VAL A 226 -1.14 -9.99 -3.27
CA VAL A 226 -2.31 -10.74 -2.79
C VAL A 226 -2.02 -11.31 -1.40
N ALA A 227 -3.06 -11.52 -0.61
CA ALA A 227 -2.97 -12.12 0.71
C ALA A 227 -4.03 -13.22 0.89
N GLY A 228 -3.70 -14.20 1.74
CA GLY A 228 -4.59 -15.33 2.00
C GLY A 228 -5.82 -14.97 2.85
N PRO A 229 -6.84 -15.85 2.88
CA PRO A 229 -8.10 -15.62 3.61
C PRO A 229 -7.94 -15.36 5.12
N GLN A 230 -6.84 -15.82 5.72
CA GLN A 230 -6.52 -15.55 7.12
C GLN A 230 -6.33 -14.05 7.39
N ILE A 231 -5.75 -13.31 6.43
CA ILE A 231 -5.54 -11.87 6.57
C ILE A 231 -6.87 -11.15 6.46
N ALA A 232 -7.70 -11.51 5.48
CA ALA A 232 -9.06 -10.99 5.34
C ALA A 232 -9.90 -11.22 6.61
N THR A 233 -9.81 -12.41 7.20
CA THR A 233 -10.50 -12.75 8.45
C THR A 233 -10.03 -11.87 9.60
N ALA A 234 -8.72 -11.69 9.78
CA ALA A 234 -8.18 -10.84 10.85
C ALA A 234 -8.62 -9.38 10.71
N PHE A 235 -8.62 -8.83 9.49
CA PHE A 235 -9.13 -7.48 9.23
C PHE A 235 -10.64 -7.37 9.53
N ALA A 236 -11.45 -8.33 9.12
CA ALA A 236 -12.89 -8.35 9.39
C ALA A 236 -13.20 -8.43 10.90
N GLU A 237 -12.46 -9.27 11.62
CA GLU A 237 -12.59 -9.43 13.07
C GLU A 237 -12.18 -8.16 13.83
N LEU A 238 -11.03 -7.57 13.49
CA LEU A 238 -10.60 -6.29 14.03
C LEU A 238 -11.64 -5.19 13.75
N ALA A 239 -12.11 -5.11 12.50
CA ALA A 239 -13.09 -4.12 12.08
C ALA A 239 -14.38 -4.23 12.90
N ARG A 240 -14.94 -5.44 13.00
CA ARG A 240 -16.15 -5.69 13.79
C ARG A 240 -15.95 -5.43 15.28
N ALA A 241 -14.82 -5.83 15.85
CA ALA A 241 -14.52 -5.66 17.27
C ALA A 241 -14.36 -4.18 17.67
N ARG A 242 -13.88 -3.33 16.76
CA ARG A 242 -13.62 -1.91 16.99
C ARG A 242 -14.63 -0.97 16.32
N GLY A 243 -15.66 -1.52 15.65
CA GLY A 243 -16.67 -0.74 14.93
C GLY A 243 -16.10 0.03 13.72
N LEU A 244 -15.06 -0.51 13.08
CA LEU A 244 -14.41 0.08 11.91
C LEU A 244 -14.97 -0.51 10.62
N THR A 245 -14.73 0.17 9.51
CA THR A 245 -14.84 -0.40 8.16
C THR A 245 -13.57 -0.13 7.37
N LEU A 246 -13.15 -1.06 6.52
CA LEU A 246 -12.13 -0.80 5.52
C LEU A 246 -12.75 -0.08 4.33
N VAL A 247 -12.11 0.99 3.89
CA VAL A 247 -12.52 1.78 2.73
C VAL A 247 -11.38 1.78 1.72
N ASP A 248 -11.66 1.31 0.51
CA ASP A 248 -10.80 1.49 -0.65
C ASP A 248 -11.42 2.59 -1.52
N TRP A 249 -10.80 3.77 -1.47
CA TRP A 249 -11.31 4.96 -2.13
C TRP A 249 -11.14 4.92 -3.65
N ARG A 250 -10.13 4.22 -4.17
CA ARG A 250 -9.97 4.02 -5.62
C ARG A 250 -11.01 3.05 -6.16
N GLY A 251 -11.19 1.93 -5.47
CA GLY A 251 -12.15 0.88 -5.83
C GLY A 251 -13.60 1.25 -5.54
N GLY A 252 -13.86 2.29 -4.75
CA GLY A 252 -15.22 2.66 -4.35
C GLY A 252 -15.85 1.67 -3.37
N LEU A 253 -15.02 0.94 -2.62
CA LEU A 253 -15.44 -0.13 -1.72
C LEU A 253 -15.46 0.35 -0.27
N ARG A 254 -16.47 -0.06 0.49
CA ARG A 254 -16.52 0.01 1.95
C ARG A 254 -17.02 -1.32 2.49
N THR A 255 -16.26 -1.96 3.38
CA THR A 255 -16.65 -3.26 3.92
C THR A 255 -16.00 -3.55 5.28
N ASP A 256 -16.69 -4.34 6.10
CA ASP A 256 -16.18 -5.10 7.25
C ASP A 256 -16.48 -6.60 7.10
N ASP A 257 -16.98 -7.02 5.93
CA ASP A 257 -17.36 -8.38 5.63
C ASP A 257 -16.14 -9.22 5.19
N ALA A 258 -15.97 -10.37 5.82
CA ALA A 258 -14.82 -11.24 5.59
C ALA A 258 -14.78 -11.84 4.17
N ALA A 259 -15.93 -12.12 3.55
CA ALA A 259 -15.98 -12.67 2.21
C ALA A 259 -15.56 -11.62 1.18
N VAL A 260 -16.08 -10.39 1.32
CA VAL A 260 -15.68 -9.26 0.47
C VAL A 260 -14.20 -8.93 0.64
N LEU A 261 -13.69 -8.94 1.89
CA LEU A 261 -12.27 -8.75 2.14
C LEU A 261 -11.42 -9.90 1.58
N THR A 262 -11.92 -11.13 1.56
CA THR A 262 -11.18 -12.27 0.98
C THR A 262 -11.00 -12.09 -0.52
N GLU A 263 -12.03 -11.66 -1.24
CA GLU A 263 -11.93 -11.31 -2.65
C GLU A 263 -10.96 -10.14 -2.84
N TRP A 264 -11.16 -9.05 -2.10
CA TRP A 264 -10.31 -7.86 -2.21
C TRP A 264 -8.83 -8.17 -1.95
N PHE A 265 -8.51 -8.92 -0.89
CA PHE A 265 -7.13 -9.35 -0.60
C PHE A 265 -6.59 -10.39 -1.58
N GLY A 266 -7.46 -11.21 -2.18
CA GLY A 266 -7.10 -12.19 -3.19
C GLY A 266 -6.78 -11.57 -4.55
N ASP A 267 -7.32 -10.38 -4.83
CA ASP A 267 -7.08 -9.66 -6.07
C ASP A 267 -5.76 -8.85 -6.03
N PRO A 268 -5.00 -8.83 -7.13
CA PRO A 268 -3.80 -8.00 -7.23
C PRO A 268 -4.20 -6.52 -7.16
N PRO A 269 -3.43 -5.68 -6.44
CA PRO A 269 -3.75 -4.26 -6.33
C PRO A 269 -3.72 -3.58 -7.71
N GLU A 270 -4.69 -2.69 -7.96
CA GLU A 270 -4.78 -2.00 -9.24
C GLU A 270 -3.49 -1.23 -9.56
N PRO A 271 -2.87 -1.47 -10.74
CA PRO A 271 -1.67 -0.76 -11.13
C PRO A 271 -1.98 0.71 -11.37
N LEU A 272 -1.14 1.61 -10.86
CA LEU A 272 -1.17 3.00 -11.27
C LEU A 272 -0.69 3.08 -12.72
N TRP A 273 -1.57 3.50 -13.63
CA TRP A 273 -1.21 3.85 -14.99
C TRP A 273 -0.32 5.11 -14.92
N ARG A 274 0.98 4.96 -15.18
CA ARG A 274 1.91 6.07 -15.37
C ARG A 274 2.57 5.91 -16.73
#